data_AF-A0A2S6GE99-F1
#
_entry.id   AF-A0A2S6GE99-F1
#
_cell.length_a   1.000
_cell.length_b   1.000
_cell.length_c   1.000
_cell.angle_alpha   90.00
_cell.angle_beta   90.00
_cell.angle_gamma   90.00
#
_symmetry.space_group_name_H-M   'P 1'
#
loop_
_entity.id
_entity.type
_entity.pdbx_description
1 polymer ?
#
loop_
_entity_poly.entity_id
_entity_poly.type
_entity_poly.pdbx_seq_one_letter_code
_entity_poly.pdbx_strand_id
1 'polypeptide(L)'
;MVKPVGPKPPGGGNPDLGQTAAVRPDRIPGRPQPGVGPLPPGQRPGQVAGGEFGQPRPGAPRQAQGGNQRGPVGANQQIRPPGQAPDRAEATQVFAPAQLPRGGGPNQNRPGLGGRPEEAAERTQFISVGAVSREPAPLEVEDEPAPAVKRKRTGLVVSLVSVVALLALAAGAVFLVPGLAEKVGLRPSEPDVPIAAPSPPVQFTPTLRRPGADSPAPTAAGVQAALAGPASNSVLGALTGTVIDPTTGDVLYAQNADTTLVPASTTKVLTSAAALLALPHSDQLTTKVVQGDQPGTVIIVGGGDPTLSSFAAGKDTVYPGAAHLDDLVAQVKTAGPVDTVLLDVGRYTGDSLAKGWIPGDVQGGYIAPMVPAMLDGGRADPTAAVSPRAANPARALAEKFAERIGAKVPAKATTTAKPDAKVLGEVRSAPIVELVDNALQNSDNVLAEAVAREVAKETGHEVSFTGATEATTKILRDNGFDVSTVRLSDGSGLSTDNLVSAALLADILRVAAAPDGKDPRTAKLRPLLGGLPVAGGSGTLAGRYQGPADAVGKGWVRAKTGTLANVNSLAGVVLTKDGRLLVFAMMSNGSNAAEARPALDAVAATLRQCGCR
;
A
#
# COMPACT_ATOMS: atom_id res chain seq x y z
N MET A 1 22.07 -73.36 12.19
CA MET A 1 22.38 -72.28 11.22
C MET A 1 21.17 -72.06 10.32
N VAL A 2 20.99 -70.83 9.80
CA VAL A 2 20.10 -70.41 8.68
C VAL A 2 18.57 -70.72 8.74
N LYS A 3 17.84 -69.60 8.73
CA LYS A 3 16.40 -69.25 8.54
C LYS A 3 15.38 -70.20 7.86
N PRO A 4 14.05 -69.97 8.07
CA PRO A 4 12.95 -70.80 7.57
C PRO A 4 12.13 -70.26 6.37
N VAL A 5 11.48 -71.20 5.70
CA VAL A 5 10.07 -71.28 5.21
C VAL A 5 9.17 -70.03 5.19
N GLY A 6 8.36 -69.91 4.13
CA GLY A 6 7.03 -69.27 4.14
C GLY A 6 6.05 -69.99 3.17
N PRO A 7 4.72 -69.98 3.40
CA PRO A 7 3.74 -70.51 2.44
C PRO A 7 2.64 -69.51 2.01
N LYS A 8 1.81 -69.92 1.03
CA LYS A 8 0.75 -69.16 0.34
C LYS A 8 -0.58 -69.95 0.35
N PRO A 9 -1.77 -69.31 0.45
CA PRO A 9 -3.06 -70.01 0.37
C PRO A 9 -3.69 -70.07 -1.06
N PRO A 10 -4.62 -71.03 -1.33
CA PRO A 10 -5.47 -71.13 -2.53
C PRO A 10 -6.83 -70.39 -2.34
N GLY A 11 -7.79 -70.35 -3.29
CA GLY A 11 -7.81 -70.80 -4.69
C GLY A 11 -9.11 -71.54 -5.10
N GLY A 12 -9.75 -71.15 -6.22
CA GLY A 12 -10.95 -71.79 -6.83
C GLY A 12 -12.30 -71.17 -6.40
N GLY A 13 -13.35 -71.13 -7.24
CA GLY A 13 -13.50 -71.59 -8.63
C GLY A 13 -14.71 -70.98 -9.38
N ASN A 14 -14.73 -71.17 -10.72
CA ASN A 14 -15.68 -70.64 -11.73
C ASN A 14 -16.71 -71.76 -12.14
N PRO A 15 -17.56 -71.71 -13.20
CA PRO A 15 -17.95 -70.66 -14.19
C PRO A 15 -19.52 -70.61 -14.39
N ASP A 16 -20.23 -70.20 -15.47
CA ASP A 16 -19.97 -69.50 -16.76
C ASP A 16 -21.28 -68.91 -17.40
N LEU A 17 -21.16 -68.22 -18.55
CA LEU A 17 -22.10 -68.01 -19.69
C LEU A 17 -23.56 -67.48 -19.52
N GLY A 18 -23.89 -66.46 -20.32
CA GLY A 18 -25.28 -66.13 -20.73
C GLY A 18 -25.47 -64.73 -21.33
N GLN A 19 -25.65 -64.60 -22.66
CA GLN A 19 -25.93 -63.31 -23.33
C GLN A 19 -27.44 -63.07 -23.54
N THR A 20 -27.90 -61.83 -23.44
CA THR A 20 -29.04 -61.27 -24.22
C THR A 20 -29.03 -59.73 -24.14
N ALA A 21 -29.79 -59.04 -25.00
CA ALA A 21 -29.63 -57.60 -25.24
C ALA A 21 -30.91 -56.77 -25.01
N ALA A 22 -30.68 -55.47 -24.73
CA ALA A 22 -31.55 -54.32 -24.99
C ALA A 22 -33.03 -54.36 -24.55
N VAL A 23 -33.34 -53.63 -23.47
CA VAL A 23 -34.69 -53.09 -23.17
C VAL A 23 -34.59 -51.57 -22.97
N ARG A 24 -35.65 -50.83 -23.32
CA ARG A 24 -35.71 -49.36 -23.29
C ARG A 24 -36.09 -48.83 -21.88
N PRO A 25 -35.73 -47.57 -21.54
CA PRO A 25 -36.26 -46.91 -20.35
C PRO A 25 -37.70 -46.41 -20.56
N ASP A 26 -38.50 -46.45 -19.49
CA ASP A 26 -39.90 -46.00 -19.48
C ASP A 26 -40.08 -44.48 -19.23
N ARG A 27 -41.33 -44.00 -19.36
CA ARG A 27 -41.70 -42.60 -19.51
C ARG A 27 -42.43 -41.98 -18.29
N ILE A 28 -42.01 -40.75 -17.93
CA ILE A 28 -42.87 -39.61 -17.52
C ILE A 28 -43.57 -39.76 -16.13
N PRO A 29 -43.97 -38.69 -15.39
CA PRO A 29 -43.89 -37.23 -15.62
C PRO A 29 -42.89 -36.52 -14.66
N GLY A 30 -42.71 -35.19 -14.64
CA GLY A 30 -43.23 -34.08 -15.45
C GLY A 30 -43.01 -32.74 -14.73
N ARG A 31 -42.51 -31.69 -15.42
CA ARG A 31 -42.19 -30.38 -14.81
C ARG A 31 -43.41 -29.44 -14.78
N PRO A 32 -43.67 -28.70 -13.69
CA PRO A 32 -44.55 -27.53 -13.70
C PRO A 32 -43.93 -26.38 -14.51
N GLN A 33 -44.77 -25.62 -15.21
CA GLN A 33 -44.45 -24.27 -15.70
C GLN A 33 -45.14 -23.23 -14.80
N PRO A 34 -44.56 -22.04 -14.59
CA PRO A 34 -45.29 -20.92 -13.99
C PRO A 34 -46.35 -20.41 -14.99
N GLY A 35 -47.62 -20.44 -14.59
CA GLY A 35 -48.75 -20.07 -15.44
C GLY A 35 -48.99 -18.57 -15.53
N VAL A 36 -49.49 -18.10 -16.69
CA VAL A 36 -49.98 -16.74 -16.90
C VAL A 36 -51.47 -16.67 -16.52
N GLY A 37 -51.84 -15.71 -15.67
CA GLY A 37 -53.24 -15.47 -15.29
C GLY A 37 -54.00 -14.58 -16.29
N PRO A 38 -55.32 -14.75 -16.46
CA PRO A 38 -56.13 -13.95 -17.39
C PRO A 38 -56.55 -12.59 -16.81
N LEU A 39 -56.79 -11.60 -17.69
CA LEU A 39 -57.39 -10.30 -17.36
C LEU A 39 -58.87 -10.22 -17.80
N PRO A 40 -59.72 -9.45 -17.10
CA PRO A 40 -61.15 -9.30 -17.40
C PRO A 40 -61.46 -8.25 -18.50
N PRO A 41 -62.64 -8.28 -19.15
CA PRO A 41 -62.99 -7.40 -20.27
C PRO A 41 -63.97 -6.23 -19.93
N GLY A 42 -63.79 -5.10 -20.63
CA GLY A 42 -64.76 -3.96 -20.70
C GLY A 42 -64.45 -2.78 -19.75
N GLN A 43 -64.67 -1.50 -20.10
CA GLN A 43 -65.19 -0.88 -21.34
C GLN A 43 -64.40 0.41 -21.72
N ARG A 44 -64.76 1.03 -22.85
CA ARG A 44 -64.16 2.24 -23.51
C ARG A 44 -65.06 3.50 -23.25
N PRO A 45 -64.79 4.76 -23.74
CA PRO A 45 -63.89 5.18 -24.85
C PRO A 45 -63.13 6.55 -24.78
N GLY A 46 -62.24 6.76 -25.77
CA GLY A 46 -61.83 8.08 -26.33
C GLY A 46 -60.45 8.60 -25.89
N GLN A 47 -59.59 9.21 -26.72
CA GLN A 47 -59.56 9.53 -28.18
C GLN A 47 -58.08 9.41 -28.66
N VAL A 48 -57.74 8.84 -29.84
CA VAL A 48 -57.54 9.51 -31.17
C VAL A 48 -56.52 10.69 -31.12
N ALA A 49 -55.41 10.76 -31.88
CA ALA A 49 -54.79 9.93 -32.93
C ALA A 49 -53.23 10.02 -32.91
N GLY A 50 -52.53 9.26 -33.77
CA GLY A 50 -51.07 9.33 -33.95
C GLY A 50 -50.62 10.08 -35.21
N GLY A 51 -49.30 10.16 -35.43
CA GLY A 51 -48.65 10.75 -36.61
C GLY A 51 -47.25 10.15 -36.85
N GLU A 52 -46.75 10.20 -38.08
CA GLU A 52 -45.65 9.35 -38.57
C GLU A 52 -44.24 9.99 -38.52
N PHE A 53 -43.22 9.16 -38.80
CA PHE A 53 -41.82 9.56 -38.91
C PHE A 53 -41.53 10.33 -40.22
N GLY A 54 -40.71 11.39 -40.14
CA GLY A 54 -40.13 12.08 -41.28
C GLY A 54 -38.80 12.75 -40.94
N GLN A 55 -37.82 12.69 -41.85
CA GLN A 55 -36.50 13.32 -41.67
C GLN A 55 -36.53 14.83 -41.91
N PRO A 56 -35.50 15.55 -41.43
CA PRO A 56 -34.96 16.64 -42.24
C PRO A 56 -33.42 16.61 -42.41
N ARG A 57 -32.97 17.06 -43.58
CA ARG A 57 -31.62 17.60 -43.84
C ARG A 57 -31.71 19.13 -44.06
N PRO A 58 -30.60 19.89 -44.06
CA PRO A 58 -30.60 21.23 -43.46
C PRO A 58 -30.90 22.39 -44.41
N GLY A 59 -31.28 23.52 -43.81
CA GLY A 59 -31.34 24.83 -44.47
C GLY A 59 -31.34 25.99 -43.46
N ALA A 60 -30.50 26.98 -43.68
CA ALA A 60 -30.48 28.31 -43.05
C ALA A 60 -30.43 29.36 -44.20
N PRO A 61 -30.49 30.70 -43.96
CA PRO A 61 -30.67 31.45 -42.71
C PRO A 61 -31.81 32.50 -42.78
N ARG A 62 -32.02 33.28 -41.71
CA ARG A 62 -32.63 34.63 -41.77
C ARG A 62 -32.07 35.57 -40.68
N GLN A 63 -32.07 36.88 -40.94
CA GLN A 63 -31.52 37.93 -40.08
C GLN A 63 -32.61 38.92 -39.62
N ALA A 64 -32.49 39.41 -38.38
CA ALA A 64 -32.91 40.75 -37.88
C ALA A 64 -32.45 40.83 -36.41
N GLN A 65 -31.40 41.58 -36.05
CA GLN A 65 -31.30 43.04 -35.82
C GLN A 65 -31.78 43.51 -34.43
N GLY A 66 -30.90 44.22 -33.70
CA GLY A 66 -31.18 44.91 -32.43
C GLY A 66 -31.08 44.03 -31.16
N GLY A 67 -30.32 44.37 -30.10
CA GLY A 67 -29.25 45.36 -30.00
C GLY A 67 -29.18 46.10 -28.66
N ASN A 68 -28.49 45.54 -27.65
CA ASN A 68 -27.72 46.39 -26.72
C ASN A 68 -26.62 45.67 -25.91
N GLN A 69 -25.45 46.32 -25.95
CA GLN A 69 -24.29 46.29 -25.06
C GLN A 69 -24.32 45.43 -23.76
N ARG A 70 -23.44 44.43 -23.70
CA ARG A 70 -22.28 44.36 -22.76
C ARG A 70 -21.33 43.24 -23.22
N GLY A 71 -20.07 43.57 -23.46
CA GLY A 71 -19.10 42.64 -24.07
C GLY A 71 -18.42 41.72 -23.05
N PRO A 72 -18.15 40.44 -23.38
CA PRO A 72 -17.28 39.59 -22.58
C PRO A 72 -15.81 39.95 -22.82
N VAL A 73 -15.10 40.33 -21.76
CA VAL A 73 -13.63 40.48 -21.82
C VAL A 73 -13.01 39.09 -21.79
N GLY A 74 -12.28 38.74 -22.85
CA GLY A 74 -11.58 37.47 -22.95
C GLY A 74 -10.42 37.38 -21.97
N ALA A 75 -10.60 36.64 -20.87
CA ALA A 75 -9.54 36.38 -19.90
C ALA A 75 -8.68 35.17 -20.34
N ASN A 76 -7.57 35.43 -21.01
CA ASN A 76 -6.49 34.45 -21.19
C ASN A 76 -5.90 34.08 -19.82
N GLN A 77 -6.39 33.01 -19.18
CA GLN A 77 -5.69 32.40 -18.06
C GLN A 77 -4.56 31.52 -18.61
N GLN A 78 -3.42 32.16 -18.88
CA GLN A 78 -2.14 31.47 -18.96
C GLN A 78 -1.89 30.78 -17.62
N ILE A 79 -1.80 29.44 -17.63
CA ILE A 79 -1.39 28.67 -16.45
C ILE A 79 0.04 29.09 -16.11
N ARG A 80 0.21 29.84 -15.01
CA ARG A 80 1.52 30.17 -14.49
C ARG A 80 2.15 28.91 -13.87
N PRO A 81 3.43 28.59 -14.14
CA PRO A 81 4.14 27.61 -13.33
C PRO A 81 4.23 28.09 -11.87
N PRO A 82 4.24 27.19 -10.88
CA PRO A 82 4.48 27.56 -9.49
C PRO A 82 5.87 28.21 -9.34
N GLY A 83 5.96 29.20 -8.45
CA GLY A 83 7.18 29.99 -8.25
C GLY A 83 8.33 29.20 -7.64
N GLN A 84 9.56 29.64 -7.94
CA GLN A 84 10.78 29.07 -7.35
C GLN A 84 10.79 29.27 -5.83
N ALA A 85 11.11 28.20 -5.09
CA ALA A 85 11.55 28.32 -3.71
C ALA A 85 13.02 28.81 -3.69
N PRO A 86 13.43 29.65 -2.72
CA PRO A 86 14.82 30.09 -2.59
C PRO A 86 15.73 28.94 -2.12
N ASP A 87 17.01 29.04 -2.46
CA ASP A 87 18.00 28.00 -2.23
C ASP A 87 18.12 27.56 -0.77
N ARG A 88 18.27 26.24 -0.58
CA ARG A 88 18.65 25.65 0.72
C ARG A 88 19.88 24.77 0.51
N ALA A 89 21.03 25.26 0.97
CA ALA A 89 22.29 24.55 0.83
C ALA A 89 22.26 23.19 1.56
N GLU A 90 22.80 22.16 0.92
CA GLU A 90 22.96 20.85 1.53
C GLU A 90 24.04 20.89 2.60
N ALA A 91 23.69 20.47 3.82
CA ALA A 91 24.63 20.33 4.93
C ALA A 91 24.65 18.88 5.41
N THR A 92 25.51 18.06 4.79
CA THR A 92 25.67 16.65 5.13
C THR A 92 26.26 16.49 6.54
N GLN A 93 25.42 16.15 7.53
CA GLN A 93 25.87 15.79 8.87
C GLN A 93 25.78 14.28 9.10
N VAL A 94 26.94 13.68 9.37
CA VAL A 94 27.07 12.27 9.78
C VAL A 94 26.71 12.17 11.27
N PHE A 95 25.72 11.34 11.62
CA PHE A 95 25.34 11.09 13.00
C PHE A 95 25.76 9.69 13.46
N ALA A 96 26.51 9.65 14.57
CA ALA A 96 26.80 8.43 15.32
C ALA A 96 25.61 8.04 16.22
N PRO A 97 25.44 6.75 16.59
CA PRO A 97 24.28 6.29 17.34
C PRO A 97 24.24 6.81 18.79
N ALA A 98 23.10 7.37 19.19
CA ALA A 98 22.84 7.84 20.55
C ALA A 98 22.41 6.71 21.50
N GLN A 99 22.71 6.86 22.79
CA GLN A 99 22.44 5.88 23.83
C GLN A 99 21.05 6.08 24.46
N LEU A 100 20.38 4.98 24.83
CA LEU A 100 19.06 5.01 25.48
C LEU A 100 19.14 5.37 26.98
N PRO A 101 18.36 6.35 27.48
CA PRO A 101 18.23 6.61 28.91
C PRO A 101 17.47 5.49 29.64
N ARG A 102 17.85 5.22 30.89
CA ARG A 102 17.09 4.34 31.81
C ARG A 102 16.35 5.15 32.88
N GLY A 103 15.02 5.11 32.84
CA GLY A 103 14.19 5.03 34.04
C GLY A 103 13.63 3.61 34.15
N GLY A 104 13.05 3.13 35.24
CA GLY A 104 12.79 3.71 36.57
C GLY A 104 11.95 2.65 37.33
N GLY A 105 12.35 2.27 38.54
CA GLY A 105 11.83 1.04 39.17
C GLY A 105 10.50 1.19 39.93
N PRO A 106 9.71 0.11 40.07
CA PRO A 106 8.67 -0.02 41.09
C PRO A 106 9.07 -0.93 42.27
N ASN A 107 8.20 -1.04 43.27
CA ASN A 107 8.50 -1.54 44.62
C ASN A 107 8.07 -3.02 44.87
N GLN A 108 8.38 -3.54 46.06
CA GLN A 108 8.27 -4.94 46.50
C GLN A 108 6.84 -5.49 46.65
N ASN A 109 6.61 -6.76 46.31
CA ASN A 109 6.29 -7.81 47.32
C ASN A 109 6.26 -9.27 46.78
N ARG A 110 6.16 -10.23 47.72
CA ARG A 110 6.30 -11.71 47.63
C ARG A 110 4.93 -12.45 47.71
N PRO A 111 4.83 -13.81 47.69
CA PRO A 111 5.58 -14.87 46.96
C PRO A 111 4.66 -15.96 46.33
N GLY A 112 5.18 -17.00 45.63
CA GLY A 112 4.37 -18.21 45.32
C GLY A 112 4.93 -19.30 44.38
N LEU A 113 5.62 -20.30 44.93
CA LEU A 113 5.73 -21.73 44.56
C LEU A 113 5.41 -22.27 43.13
N GLY A 114 6.35 -23.08 42.59
CA GLY A 114 6.03 -24.41 42.02
C GLY A 114 6.36 -24.68 40.53
N GLY A 115 6.86 -25.89 40.23
CA GLY A 115 6.78 -26.50 38.88
C GLY A 115 8.08 -26.56 38.04
N ARG A 116 8.73 -27.73 38.04
CA ARG A 116 9.60 -28.30 36.98
C ARG A 116 8.91 -29.61 36.48
N PRO A 117 9.35 -30.33 35.41
CA PRO A 117 10.64 -30.23 34.70
C PRO A 117 10.59 -30.34 33.14
N GLU A 118 11.78 -30.18 32.53
CA GLU A 118 12.40 -30.94 31.38
C GLU A 118 11.64 -31.22 30.06
N GLU A 119 12.30 -31.44 28.91
CA GLU A 119 13.75 -31.48 28.55
C GLU A 119 13.98 -30.57 27.30
N ALA A 120 14.95 -30.63 26.37
CA ALA A 120 16.06 -31.55 26.02
C ALA A 120 17.21 -30.82 25.29
N ALA A 121 18.21 -31.57 24.79
CA ALA A 121 19.20 -31.21 23.75
C ALA A 121 20.11 -29.98 24.01
N GLU A 122 21.29 -30.14 24.60
CA GLU A 122 22.56 -30.57 23.97
C GLU A 122 23.28 -29.49 23.12
N ARG A 123 24.61 -29.38 23.07
CA ARG A 123 25.77 -29.73 23.94
C ARG A 123 27.03 -29.51 23.08
N THR A 124 27.93 -28.61 23.48
CA THR A 124 29.34 -28.72 23.09
C THR A 124 30.20 -28.29 24.29
N GLN A 125 31.16 -29.12 24.71
CA GLN A 125 32.01 -28.87 25.87
C GLN A 125 33.49 -28.88 25.48
N PHE A 126 34.29 -28.04 26.14
CA PHE A 126 35.74 -28.23 26.30
C PHE A 126 36.13 -28.05 27.78
N ILE A 127 37.13 -28.80 28.21
CA ILE A 127 37.49 -29.21 29.61
C ILE A 127 39.02 -29.39 29.60
N SER A 128 39.88 -29.09 30.59
CA SER A 128 39.87 -28.96 32.08
C SER A 128 41.05 -28.01 32.48
N VAL A 129 41.53 -27.72 33.71
CA VAL A 129 41.10 -27.58 35.14
C VAL A 129 42.41 -27.17 35.89
N GLY A 130 42.46 -26.43 37.01
CA GLY A 130 41.44 -25.95 37.95
C GLY A 130 41.85 -24.62 38.63
N ALA A 131 41.13 -24.14 39.66
CA ALA A 131 41.27 -24.50 41.09
C ALA A 131 42.56 -23.92 41.73
N VAL A 132 42.57 -23.29 42.92
CA VAL A 132 41.67 -23.38 44.11
C VAL A 132 41.35 -21.97 44.70
N SER A 133 40.35 -21.91 45.58
CA SER A 133 39.93 -20.84 46.52
C SER A 133 41.08 -20.12 47.28
N ARG A 134 40.88 -19.01 48.03
CA ARG A 134 39.80 -18.71 49.00
C ARG A 134 39.81 -17.23 49.45
N GLU A 135 38.66 -16.72 49.91
CA GLU A 135 38.48 -15.48 50.70
C GLU A 135 39.11 -15.60 52.11
N PRO A 136 39.43 -14.49 52.84
CA PRO A 136 38.43 -13.56 53.40
C PRO A 136 38.83 -12.06 53.49
N ALA A 137 37.92 -11.24 54.05
CA ALA A 137 38.10 -9.82 54.45
C ALA A 137 38.22 -9.68 56.00
N PRO A 138 38.07 -8.49 56.64
CA PRO A 138 38.43 -7.09 56.31
C PRO A 138 39.41 -6.49 57.38
N LEU A 139 39.59 -5.16 57.47
CA LEU A 139 39.57 -4.34 58.73
C LEU A 139 39.83 -2.82 58.47
N GLU A 140 39.94 -2.01 59.53
CA GLU A 140 39.59 -0.57 59.59
C GLU A 140 40.77 0.45 59.51
N VAL A 141 40.63 1.65 60.12
CA VAL A 141 41.24 2.96 59.72
C VAL A 141 42.08 3.59 60.87
N GLU A 142 42.68 4.79 60.63
CA GLU A 142 43.29 5.77 61.57
C GLU A 142 44.80 5.62 61.91
N ASP A 143 45.63 6.69 62.02
CA ASP A 143 45.58 8.09 61.51
C ASP A 143 46.97 8.82 61.59
N GLU A 144 47.15 9.94 60.83
CA GLU A 144 48.17 11.04 60.98
C GLU A 144 49.71 10.68 61.03
N PRO A 145 50.70 11.63 61.06
CA PRO A 145 50.65 13.10 60.95
C PRO A 145 51.53 13.76 59.86
N ALA A 146 51.41 15.10 59.70
CA ALA A 146 52.12 15.92 58.70
C ALA A 146 53.37 16.70 59.20
N PRO A 147 54.27 17.14 58.28
CA PRO A 147 55.16 18.30 58.50
C PRO A 147 55.12 19.37 57.37
N ALA A 148 55.69 20.55 57.62
CA ALA A 148 55.34 21.79 56.90
C ALA A 148 56.36 22.39 55.89
N VAL A 149 55.79 22.92 54.79
CA VAL A 149 56.17 24.11 53.97
C VAL A 149 57.66 24.42 53.67
N LYS A 150 57.99 24.46 52.37
CA LYS A 150 58.96 25.42 51.79
C LYS A 150 58.40 26.06 50.51
N ARG A 151 58.26 27.40 50.48
CA ARG A 151 57.87 28.19 49.29
C ARG A 151 59.08 28.61 48.45
N LYS A 152 59.07 28.39 47.13
CA LYS A 152 59.59 29.33 46.09
C LYS A 152 59.30 28.85 44.65
N ARG A 153 59.23 29.81 43.70
CA ARG A 153 59.23 29.65 42.23
C ARG A 153 57.98 29.08 41.50
N THR A 154 56.77 29.16 42.05
CA THR A 154 55.54 28.88 41.26
C THR A 154 55.18 29.94 40.21
N GLY A 155 55.51 31.23 40.45
CA GLY A 155 55.07 32.33 39.58
C GLY A 155 55.54 32.25 38.12
N LEU A 156 56.78 31.82 37.86
CA LEU A 156 57.33 31.80 36.50
C LEU A 156 56.64 30.76 35.61
N VAL A 157 56.30 29.59 36.17
CA VAL A 157 55.65 28.49 35.44
C VAL A 157 54.22 28.85 35.08
N VAL A 158 53.47 29.46 36.02
CA VAL A 158 52.10 29.93 35.76
C VAL A 158 52.10 31.00 34.66
N SER A 159 53.00 32.00 34.73
CA SER A 159 53.11 33.01 33.68
C SER A 159 53.45 32.42 32.30
N LEU A 160 54.36 31.44 32.24
CA LEU A 160 54.74 30.80 30.98
C LEU A 160 53.57 30.01 30.37
N VAL A 161 52.84 29.24 31.19
CA VAL A 161 51.63 28.51 30.75
C VAL A 161 50.53 29.47 30.30
N SER A 162 50.30 30.58 31.02
CA SER A 162 49.34 31.61 30.61
C SER A 162 49.69 32.27 29.28
N VAL A 163 50.98 32.57 29.03
CA VAL A 163 51.44 33.13 27.75
C VAL A 163 51.29 32.13 26.61
N VAL A 164 51.64 30.85 26.82
CA VAL A 164 51.44 29.79 25.81
C VAL A 164 49.95 29.58 25.52
N ALA A 165 49.08 29.60 26.53
CA ALA A 165 47.63 29.49 26.35
C ALA A 165 47.05 30.70 25.58
N LEU A 166 47.50 31.93 25.87
CA LEU A 166 47.10 33.13 25.14
C LEU A 166 47.57 33.11 23.68
N LEU A 167 48.80 32.66 23.42
CA LEU A 167 49.32 32.50 22.05
C LEU A 167 48.57 31.40 21.28
N ALA A 168 48.20 30.29 21.93
CA ALA A 168 47.38 29.23 21.33
C ALA A 168 45.96 29.72 21.00
N LEU A 169 45.34 30.51 21.89
CA LEU A 169 44.03 31.12 21.65
C LEU A 169 44.09 32.17 20.52
N ALA A 170 45.15 32.99 20.46
CA ALA A 170 45.35 33.94 19.38
C ALA A 170 45.57 33.25 18.02
N ALA A 171 46.36 32.16 17.99
CA ALA A 171 46.53 31.34 16.80
C ALA A 171 45.22 30.66 16.36
N GLY A 172 44.44 30.14 17.31
CA GLY A 172 43.11 29.58 17.05
C GLY A 172 42.13 30.59 16.45
N ALA A 173 42.14 31.83 16.94
CA ALA A 173 41.28 32.90 16.42
C ALA A 173 41.51 33.21 14.93
N VAL A 174 42.75 33.07 14.43
CA VAL A 174 43.08 33.26 13.00
C VAL A 174 42.39 32.22 12.09
N PHE A 175 42.08 31.03 12.61
CA PHE A 175 41.35 29.99 11.89
C PHE A 175 39.83 30.00 12.13
N LEU A 176 39.35 30.74 13.13
CA LEU A 176 37.91 30.88 13.43
C LEU A 176 37.25 32.07 12.68
N VAL A 177 38.03 32.99 12.13
CA VAL A 177 37.52 34.11 11.31
C VAL A 177 37.69 33.78 9.82
N PRO A 178 36.59 33.64 9.04
CA PRO A 178 36.66 33.36 7.60
C PRO A 178 37.52 34.39 6.84
N GLY A 179 38.40 33.91 5.96
CA GLY A 179 39.29 34.75 5.14
C GLY A 179 40.43 35.46 5.89
N LEU A 180 40.55 35.32 7.21
CA LEU A 180 41.63 35.97 7.96
C LEU A 180 42.98 35.29 7.70
N ALA A 181 43.03 33.95 7.75
CA ALA A 181 44.24 33.16 7.49
C ALA A 181 44.86 33.39 6.09
N GLU A 182 44.04 33.71 5.09
CA GLU A 182 44.47 34.07 3.73
C GLU A 182 45.09 35.48 3.72
N LYS A 183 44.47 36.45 4.40
CA LYS A 183 44.99 37.83 4.51
C LYS A 183 46.31 37.96 5.25
N VAL A 184 46.66 37.01 6.14
CA VAL A 184 48.00 36.92 6.76
C VAL A 184 48.94 35.93 6.06
N GLY A 185 48.58 35.41 4.88
CA GLY A 185 49.47 34.58 4.06
C GLY A 185 49.81 33.21 4.64
N LEU A 186 49.01 32.71 5.59
CA LEU A 186 49.23 31.42 6.26
C LEU A 186 48.64 30.22 5.49
N ARG A 187 48.08 30.46 4.31
CA ARG A 187 47.74 29.44 3.31
C ARG A 187 48.27 29.91 1.95
N PRO A 188 48.85 29.02 1.12
CA PRO A 188 49.11 29.35 -0.26
C PRO A 188 47.77 29.56 -0.99
N SER A 189 47.70 30.55 -1.86
CA SER A 189 46.56 30.73 -2.75
C SER A 189 46.46 29.54 -3.69
N GLU A 190 45.33 28.84 -3.68
CA GLU A 190 45.05 27.84 -4.72
C GLU A 190 44.89 28.56 -6.07
N PRO A 191 45.44 28.02 -7.18
CA PRO A 191 45.31 28.67 -8.48
C PRO A 191 43.86 28.60 -8.97
N ASP A 192 43.35 29.70 -9.53
CA ASP A 192 42.01 29.77 -10.11
C ASP A 192 41.82 28.70 -11.19
N VAL A 193 41.13 27.62 -10.84
CA VAL A 193 40.70 26.60 -11.80
C VAL A 193 39.54 27.21 -12.61
N PRO A 194 39.67 27.37 -13.94
CA PRO A 194 38.61 27.97 -14.75
C PRO A 194 37.40 27.05 -14.81
N ILE A 195 36.42 27.30 -13.94
CA ILE A 195 35.14 26.60 -13.93
C ILE A 195 34.45 26.88 -15.26
N ALA A 196 34.30 25.85 -16.09
CA ALA A 196 33.57 25.95 -17.34
C ALA A 196 32.12 26.41 -17.08
N ALA A 197 31.62 27.35 -17.88
CA ALA A 197 30.27 27.85 -17.74
C ALA A 197 29.24 26.69 -17.79
N PRO A 198 28.20 26.70 -16.94
CA PRO A 198 27.25 25.60 -16.89
C PRO A 198 26.55 25.43 -18.24
N SER A 199 26.39 24.17 -18.67
CA SER A 199 25.71 23.82 -19.91
C SER A 199 24.32 24.49 -19.97
N PRO A 200 23.92 25.06 -21.13
CA PRO A 200 22.62 25.71 -21.25
C PRO A 200 21.47 24.74 -20.93
N PRO A 201 20.40 25.20 -20.26
CA PRO A 201 19.33 24.33 -19.79
C PRO A 201 18.61 23.65 -20.96
N VAL A 202 18.59 22.31 -20.93
CA VAL A 202 17.96 21.48 -21.95
C VAL A 202 16.44 21.71 -21.91
N GLN A 203 15.91 22.36 -22.95
CA GLN A 203 14.48 22.59 -23.13
C GLN A 203 13.78 21.27 -23.48
N PHE A 204 13.38 20.51 -22.46
CA PHE A 204 12.64 19.26 -22.63
C PHE A 204 11.14 19.53 -22.76
N THR A 205 10.63 19.46 -24.00
CA THR A 205 9.18 19.42 -24.26
C THR A 205 8.71 17.95 -24.22
N PRO A 206 8.01 17.50 -23.16
CA PRO A 206 7.50 16.13 -23.10
C PRO A 206 6.48 15.88 -24.22
N THR A 207 6.76 14.88 -25.07
CA THR A 207 5.81 14.42 -26.10
C THR A 207 5.23 13.07 -25.71
N LEU A 208 3.92 13.03 -25.44
CA LEU A 208 3.22 11.79 -25.15
C LEU A 208 3.11 10.95 -26.42
N ARG A 209 3.96 9.93 -26.55
CA ARG A 209 3.87 8.92 -27.60
C ARG A 209 3.07 7.74 -27.08
N ARG A 210 2.01 7.33 -27.80
CA ARG A 210 1.32 6.06 -27.52
C ARG A 210 2.32 4.90 -27.62
N PRO A 211 2.19 3.83 -26.81
CA PRO A 211 2.81 2.55 -27.12
C PRO A 211 2.46 2.14 -28.56
N GLY A 212 3.43 1.56 -29.27
CA GLY A 212 3.22 1.16 -30.66
C GLY A 212 2.38 -0.10 -30.72
N ALA A 213 1.07 0.04 -30.98
CA ALA A 213 0.25 -1.08 -31.42
C ALA A 213 0.83 -1.74 -32.71
N ASP A 214 1.48 -0.89 -33.52
CA ASP A 214 2.18 -1.21 -34.76
C ASP A 214 3.69 -1.47 -34.55
N SER A 215 4.22 -1.31 -33.33
CA SER A 215 5.59 -1.73 -33.00
C SER A 215 5.68 -3.26 -33.06
N PRO A 216 6.77 -3.84 -33.57
CA PRO A 216 6.94 -5.29 -33.64
C PRO A 216 6.78 -5.96 -32.27
N ALA A 217 6.02 -7.06 -32.23
CA ALA A 217 5.95 -7.92 -31.05
C ALA A 217 7.25 -8.74 -30.92
N PRO A 218 7.76 -8.95 -29.69
CA PRO A 218 8.74 -10.00 -29.41
C PRO A 218 8.15 -11.39 -29.69
N THR A 219 8.99 -12.36 -30.05
CA THR A 219 8.58 -13.78 -30.12
C THR A 219 8.62 -14.42 -28.73
N ALA A 220 7.78 -15.42 -28.49
CA ALA A 220 7.81 -16.18 -27.23
C ALA A 220 9.18 -16.84 -27.00
N ALA A 221 9.78 -17.43 -28.05
CA ALA A 221 11.14 -17.97 -28.00
C ALA A 221 12.18 -16.90 -27.62
N GLY A 222 12.07 -15.69 -28.18
CA GLY A 222 12.95 -14.56 -27.86
C GLY A 222 12.83 -14.08 -26.40
N VAL A 223 11.60 -13.97 -25.87
CA VAL A 223 11.37 -13.58 -24.47
C VAL A 223 11.82 -14.70 -23.51
N GLN A 224 11.53 -15.96 -23.82
CA GLN A 224 12.00 -17.11 -23.05
C GLN A 224 13.54 -17.18 -23.01
N ALA A 225 14.22 -16.97 -24.14
CA ALA A 225 15.68 -16.92 -24.20
C ALA A 225 16.27 -15.75 -23.39
N ALA A 226 15.64 -14.57 -23.44
CA ALA A 226 16.07 -13.42 -22.66
C ALA A 226 15.90 -13.64 -21.14
N LEU A 227 14.80 -14.26 -20.71
CA LEU A 227 14.53 -14.55 -19.30
C LEU A 227 15.24 -15.79 -18.76
N ALA A 228 15.81 -16.64 -19.62
CA ALA A 228 16.40 -17.93 -19.23
C ALA A 228 17.42 -17.83 -18.09
N GLY A 229 18.28 -16.81 -18.08
CA GLY A 229 19.23 -16.55 -16.98
C GLY A 229 18.59 -15.84 -15.77
N PRO A 230 17.96 -14.66 -15.94
CA PRO A 230 17.36 -13.92 -14.83
C PRO A 230 16.31 -14.71 -14.03
N ALA A 231 15.48 -15.52 -14.69
CA ALA A 231 14.44 -16.32 -14.05
C ALA A 231 14.96 -17.66 -13.48
N SER A 232 16.13 -18.14 -13.90
CA SER A 232 16.77 -19.33 -13.30
C SER A 232 17.64 -19.00 -12.08
N ASN A 233 17.65 -17.76 -11.61
CA ASN A 233 18.45 -17.36 -10.46
C ASN A 233 17.89 -18.02 -9.18
N SER A 234 18.70 -18.84 -8.52
CA SER A 234 18.28 -19.65 -7.37
C SER A 234 17.79 -18.82 -6.17
N VAL A 235 18.20 -17.54 -6.06
CA VAL A 235 17.68 -16.62 -5.03
C VAL A 235 16.19 -16.26 -5.22
N LEU A 236 15.56 -16.67 -6.32
CA LEU A 236 14.11 -16.55 -6.52
C LEU A 236 13.31 -17.70 -5.87
N GLY A 237 13.98 -18.76 -5.36
CA GLY A 237 13.32 -19.87 -4.68
C GLY A 237 12.27 -20.56 -5.56
N ALA A 238 11.05 -20.72 -5.03
CA ALA A 238 9.90 -21.16 -5.81
C ALA A 238 9.35 -19.98 -6.63
N LEU A 239 9.85 -19.84 -7.87
CA LEU A 239 9.38 -18.84 -8.84
C LEU A 239 8.21 -19.37 -9.69
N THR A 240 7.08 -18.65 -9.66
CA THR A 240 6.05 -18.70 -10.72
C THR A 240 6.02 -17.37 -11.46
N GLY A 241 5.63 -17.39 -12.74
CA GLY A 241 5.58 -16.16 -13.53
C GLY A 241 5.00 -16.31 -14.93
N THR A 242 4.64 -15.17 -15.52
CA THR A 242 4.16 -15.08 -16.91
C THR A 242 4.43 -13.69 -17.50
N VAL A 243 4.53 -13.62 -18.83
CA VAL A 243 4.65 -12.39 -19.63
C VAL A 243 3.68 -12.47 -20.80
N ILE A 244 2.90 -11.41 -21.02
CA ILE A 244 1.82 -11.37 -22.01
C ILE A 244 1.89 -10.09 -22.84
N ASP A 245 1.65 -10.18 -24.15
CA ASP A 245 1.37 -9.02 -24.99
C ASP A 245 -0.12 -8.61 -24.87
N PRO A 246 -0.46 -7.44 -24.31
CA PRO A 246 -1.84 -7.01 -24.14
C PRO A 246 -2.54 -6.61 -25.45
N THR A 247 -1.81 -6.49 -26.57
CA THR A 247 -2.34 -6.07 -27.88
C THR A 247 -2.97 -7.24 -28.65
N THR A 248 -2.34 -8.41 -28.56
CA THR A 248 -2.77 -9.66 -29.19
C THR A 248 -3.42 -10.62 -28.19
N GLY A 249 -2.91 -10.66 -26.95
CA GLY A 249 -3.25 -11.65 -25.92
C GLY A 249 -2.24 -12.79 -25.78
N ASP A 250 -1.16 -12.79 -26.58
CA ASP A 250 -0.19 -13.90 -26.62
C ASP A 250 0.65 -13.98 -25.34
N VAL A 251 0.73 -15.18 -24.77
CA VAL A 251 1.66 -15.51 -23.67
C VAL A 251 3.05 -15.72 -24.26
N LEU A 252 3.98 -14.82 -23.95
CA LEU A 252 5.36 -14.82 -24.47
C LEU A 252 6.33 -15.59 -23.57
N TYR A 253 5.99 -15.78 -22.30
CA TYR A 253 6.72 -16.63 -21.35
C TYR A 253 5.76 -17.09 -20.26
N ALA A 254 5.91 -18.34 -19.82
CA ALA A 254 5.22 -18.88 -18.65
C ALA A 254 6.12 -19.86 -17.91
N GLN A 255 6.12 -19.76 -16.58
CA GLN A 255 6.76 -20.71 -15.67
C GLN A 255 5.80 -20.97 -14.51
N ASN A 256 5.19 -22.15 -14.46
CA ASN A 256 4.23 -22.53 -13.43
C ASN A 256 3.12 -21.47 -13.21
N ALA A 257 2.69 -20.79 -14.28
CA ALA A 257 1.93 -19.53 -14.19
C ALA A 257 0.61 -19.67 -13.42
N ASP A 258 -0.06 -20.82 -13.55
CA ASP A 258 -1.34 -21.15 -12.92
C ASP A 258 -1.17 -21.71 -11.49
N THR A 259 0.04 -22.06 -11.08
CA THR A 259 0.34 -22.49 -9.71
C THR A 259 0.18 -21.30 -8.77
N THR A 260 -0.73 -21.43 -7.80
CA THR A 260 -0.99 -20.38 -6.82
C THR A 260 0.11 -20.34 -5.77
N LEU A 261 0.66 -19.15 -5.51
CA LEU A 261 1.55 -18.87 -4.38
C LEU A 261 0.92 -17.79 -3.49
N VAL A 262 1.53 -17.55 -2.33
CA VAL A 262 1.17 -16.40 -1.49
C VAL A 262 1.54 -15.13 -2.24
N PRO A 263 0.59 -14.24 -2.59
CA PRO A 263 0.87 -13.05 -3.41
C PRO A 263 1.56 -11.91 -2.65
N ALA A 264 1.42 -11.87 -1.33
CA ALA A 264 1.59 -10.64 -0.56
C ALA A 264 0.76 -9.48 -1.16
N SER A 265 1.22 -8.23 -1.05
CA SER A 265 0.52 -7.02 -1.52
C SER A 265 0.28 -6.89 -3.03
N THR A 266 0.58 -7.89 -3.87
CA THR A 266 -0.05 -7.96 -5.22
C THR A 266 -1.51 -8.39 -5.17
N THR A 267 -2.03 -8.92 -4.05
CA THR A 267 -3.49 -9.08 -3.81
C THR A 267 -4.26 -7.80 -4.10
N LYS A 268 -3.67 -6.63 -3.80
CA LYS A 268 -4.28 -5.32 -4.05
C LYS A 268 -4.64 -5.09 -5.53
N VAL A 269 -4.01 -5.81 -6.48
CA VAL A 269 -4.41 -5.79 -7.91
C VAL A 269 -5.81 -6.39 -8.10
N LEU A 270 -6.13 -7.50 -7.42
CA LEU A 270 -7.45 -8.14 -7.46
C LEU A 270 -8.51 -7.24 -6.81
N THR A 271 -8.24 -6.72 -5.62
CA THR A 271 -9.15 -5.83 -4.88
C THR A 271 -9.40 -4.52 -5.63
N SER A 272 -8.35 -3.89 -6.17
CA SER A 272 -8.49 -2.67 -6.96
C SER A 272 -9.23 -2.91 -8.28
N ALA A 273 -9.01 -4.06 -8.93
CA ALA A 273 -9.75 -4.45 -10.12
C ALA A 273 -11.24 -4.66 -9.81
N ALA A 274 -11.57 -5.36 -8.72
CA ALA A 274 -12.95 -5.54 -8.30
C ALA A 274 -13.63 -4.20 -7.98
N ALA A 275 -12.95 -3.30 -7.28
CA ALA A 275 -13.44 -1.95 -7.01
C ALA A 275 -13.72 -1.15 -8.28
N LEU A 276 -12.77 -1.08 -9.22
CA LEU A 276 -12.92 -0.36 -10.49
C LEU A 276 -13.93 -1.00 -11.46
N LEU A 277 -14.29 -2.27 -11.27
CA LEU A 277 -15.32 -2.97 -12.05
C LEU A 277 -16.72 -2.76 -11.46
N ALA A 278 -16.86 -2.80 -10.14
CA ALA A 278 -18.15 -2.71 -9.44
C ALA A 278 -18.59 -1.26 -9.16
N LEU A 279 -17.70 -0.43 -8.61
CA LEU A 279 -18.02 0.89 -8.09
C LEU A 279 -17.90 1.98 -9.19
N PRO A 280 -18.74 3.03 -9.17
CA PRO A 280 -18.47 4.24 -9.94
C PRO A 280 -17.15 4.88 -9.47
N HIS A 281 -16.27 5.21 -10.42
CA HIS A 281 -14.91 5.71 -10.12
C HIS A 281 -14.91 7.06 -9.37
N SER A 282 -15.99 7.82 -9.52
CA SER A 282 -16.23 9.14 -8.91
C SER A 282 -16.81 9.09 -7.49
N ASP A 283 -17.21 7.93 -6.99
CA ASP A 283 -17.88 7.82 -5.69
C ASP A 283 -16.92 8.12 -4.53
N GLN A 284 -17.46 8.56 -3.39
CA GLN A 284 -16.68 9.01 -2.24
C GLN A 284 -17.24 8.45 -0.93
N LEU A 285 -16.35 8.01 -0.05
CA LEU A 285 -16.67 7.61 1.32
C LEU A 285 -17.08 8.87 2.09
N THR A 286 -18.20 8.82 2.83
CA THR A 286 -18.84 10.02 3.40
C THR A 286 -18.97 9.91 4.91
N THR A 287 -18.15 10.65 5.64
CA THR A 287 -18.17 10.72 7.12
C THR A 287 -19.03 11.91 7.56
N LYS A 288 -19.95 11.67 8.49
CA LYS A 288 -20.94 12.68 8.92
C LYS A 288 -20.87 12.94 10.41
N VAL A 289 -21.32 14.12 10.85
CA VAL A 289 -21.74 14.36 12.22
C VAL A 289 -23.24 14.67 12.21
N VAL A 290 -24.00 13.95 13.03
CA VAL A 290 -25.44 14.13 13.19
C VAL A 290 -25.80 14.52 14.62
N GLN A 291 -26.96 15.14 14.79
CA GLN A 291 -27.51 15.48 16.10
C GLN A 291 -27.85 14.21 16.89
N GLY A 292 -27.42 14.15 18.15
CA GLY A 292 -27.77 13.10 19.09
C GLY A 292 -29.10 13.34 19.81
N ASP A 293 -29.59 12.31 20.49
CA ASP A 293 -30.89 12.30 21.19
C ASP A 293 -30.97 13.21 22.41
N GLN A 294 -29.86 13.76 22.88
CA GLN A 294 -29.79 14.65 24.04
C GLN A 294 -29.23 16.02 23.60
N PRO A 295 -29.69 17.14 24.19
CA PRO A 295 -29.08 18.45 24.00
C PRO A 295 -27.56 18.41 24.21
N GLY A 296 -26.81 19.17 23.41
CA GLY A 296 -25.34 19.19 23.46
C GLY A 296 -24.66 17.89 23.00
N THR A 297 -25.38 16.88 22.49
CA THR A 297 -24.80 15.62 22.02
C THR A 297 -24.78 15.53 20.50
N VAL A 298 -23.67 15.06 19.94
CA VAL A 298 -23.53 14.72 18.52
C VAL A 298 -22.97 13.31 18.33
N ILE A 299 -23.24 12.71 17.17
CA ILE A 299 -22.77 11.37 16.80
C ILE A 299 -21.95 11.50 15.51
N ILE A 300 -20.68 11.08 15.55
CA ILE A 300 -19.86 10.87 14.35
C ILE A 300 -20.27 9.54 13.72
N VAL A 301 -20.76 9.57 12.48
CA VAL A 301 -21.18 8.38 11.73
C VAL A 301 -20.08 7.98 10.75
N GLY A 302 -19.53 6.77 10.93
CA GLY A 302 -18.41 6.26 10.15
C GLY A 302 -18.75 6.03 8.67
N GLY A 303 -18.11 6.80 7.80
CA GLY A 303 -18.30 6.74 6.35
C GLY A 303 -17.64 5.57 5.64
N GLY A 304 -16.77 4.82 6.33
CA GLY A 304 -15.84 3.85 5.74
C GLY A 304 -14.47 4.44 5.38
N ASP A 305 -14.33 5.78 5.42
CA ASP A 305 -13.11 6.51 5.07
C ASP A 305 -11.99 6.34 6.12
N PRO A 306 -10.81 5.79 5.75
CA PRO A 306 -9.63 5.81 6.61
C PRO A 306 -8.71 7.02 6.35
N THR A 307 -8.96 7.82 5.30
CA THR A 307 -8.03 8.84 4.82
C THR A 307 -8.19 10.21 5.47
N LEU A 308 -9.37 10.51 6.03
CA LEU A 308 -9.70 11.77 6.71
C LEU A 308 -8.52 12.32 7.53
N SER A 309 -8.05 13.50 7.14
CA SER A 309 -6.81 14.09 7.63
C SER A 309 -6.99 14.75 8.98
N SER A 310 -6.09 14.46 9.93
CA SER A 310 -5.98 15.25 11.16
C SER A 310 -5.19 16.55 10.96
N PHE A 311 -4.59 16.78 9.79
CA PHE A 311 -3.93 18.05 9.49
C PHE A 311 -4.93 19.12 9.04
N ALA A 312 -4.55 20.39 9.23
CA ALA A 312 -5.29 21.53 8.71
C ALA A 312 -5.17 21.62 7.18
N ALA A 313 -6.13 22.29 6.53
CA ALA A 313 -6.19 22.45 5.08
C ALA A 313 -4.87 22.99 4.49
N GLY A 314 -4.44 22.41 3.37
CA GLY A 314 -3.17 22.75 2.71
C GLY A 314 -1.92 22.13 3.35
N LYS A 315 -2.09 21.12 4.23
CA LYS A 315 -1.02 20.21 4.65
C LYS A 315 -1.41 18.78 4.35
N ASP A 316 -0.66 18.14 3.46
CA ASP A 316 -0.90 16.76 3.05
C ASP A 316 -0.41 15.75 4.09
N THR A 317 -1.05 14.59 4.08
CA THR A 317 -0.61 13.36 4.75
C THR A 317 -0.08 12.40 3.68
N VAL A 318 0.10 11.12 4.00
CA VAL A 318 0.31 10.08 2.98
C VAL A 318 -0.91 9.84 2.06
N TYR A 319 -2.03 10.52 2.29
CA TYR A 319 -3.23 10.48 1.45
C TYR A 319 -3.47 11.85 0.78
N PRO A 320 -2.90 12.11 -0.42
CA PRO A 320 -3.29 13.25 -1.22
C PRO A 320 -4.79 13.17 -1.56
N GLY A 321 -5.47 14.32 -1.56
CA GLY A 321 -6.91 14.43 -1.83
C GLY A 321 -7.82 14.07 -0.65
N ALA A 322 -7.29 13.75 0.53
CA ALA A 322 -8.09 13.52 1.73
C ALA A 322 -8.83 14.80 2.18
N ALA A 323 -10.06 14.66 2.70
CA ALA A 323 -10.73 15.74 3.42
C ALA A 323 -10.05 16.05 4.76
N HIS A 324 -10.32 17.22 5.33
CA HIS A 324 -9.75 17.64 6.61
C HIS A 324 -10.78 17.58 7.74
N LEU A 325 -10.34 17.14 8.93
CA LEU A 325 -11.17 17.13 10.14
C LEU A 325 -11.68 18.54 10.53
N ASP A 326 -10.91 19.59 10.20
CA ASP A 326 -11.29 20.98 10.49
C ASP A 326 -12.53 21.45 9.72
N ASP A 327 -12.78 20.92 8.51
CA ASP A 327 -13.99 21.25 7.74
C ASP A 327 -15.26 20.71 8.43
N LEU A 328 -15.15 19.52 9.04
CA LEU A 328 -16.21 18.89 9.81
C LEU A 328 -16.44 19.61 11.14
N VAL A 329 -15.36 20.03 11.81
CA VAL A 329 -15.37 20.85 13.04
C VAL A 329 -16.03 22.21 12.78
N ALA A 330 -15.72 22.87 11.67
CA ALA A 330 -16.26 24.18 11.31
C ALA A 330 -17.79 24.13 11.12
N GLN A 331 -18.27 23.16 10.32
CA GLN A 331 -19.70 22.94 10.08
C GLN A 331 -20.48 22.72 11.40
N VAL A 332 -19.97 21.84 12.26
CA VAL A 332 -20.65 21.49 13.52
C VAL A 332 -20.65 22.66 14.52
N LYS A 333 -19.58 23.46 14.58
CA LYS A 333 -19.56 24.70 15.40
C LYS A 333 -20.61 25.73 14.94
N THR A 334 -20.92 25.80 13.64
CA THR A 334 -21.99 26.66 13.13
C THR A 334 -23.39 26.16 13.53
N ALA A 335 -23.55 24.86 13.84
CA ALA A 335 -24.84 24.28 14.22
C ALA A 335 -25.23 24.52 15.70
N GLY A 336 -24.27 24.77 16.59
CA GLY A 336 -24.52 25.09 18.00
C GLY A 336 -23.43 24.60 18.97
N PRO A 337 -23.61 24.81 20.29
CA PRO A 337 -22.74 24.25 21.31
C PRO A 337 -22.88 22.72 21.41
N VAL A 338 -21.78 22.05 21.73
CA VAL A 338 -21.68 20.59 21.86
C VAL A 338 -20.82 20.23 23.05
N ASP A 339 -21.36 19.43 23.97
CA ASP A 339 -20.70 18.95 25.18
C ASP A 339 -20.21 17.50 25.05
N THR A 340 -20.91 16.68 24.25
CA THR A 340 -20.71 15.22 24.16
C THR A 340 -20.59 14.74 22.72
N VAL A 341 -19.55 13.96 22.45
CA VAL A 341 -19.32 13.29 21.15
C VAL A 341 -19.45 11.78 21.32
N LEU A 342 -20.31 11.19 20.51
CA LEU A 342 -20.53 9.74 20.38
C LEU A 342 -20.08 9.25 18.99
N LEU A 343 -20.02 7.93 18.82
CA LEU A 343 -19.61 7.24 17.60
C LEU A 343 -20.68 6.26 17.14
N ASP A 344 -21.03 6.29 15.86
CA ASP A 344 -21.66 5.17 15.16
C ASP A 344 -20.61 4.51 14.26
N VAL A 345 -20.32 3.24 14.56
CA VAL A 345 -19.40 2.37 13.81
C VAL A 345 -20.09 1.13 13.23
N GLY A 346 -21.42 1.10 13.23
CA GLY A 346 -22.23 -0.06 12.80
C GLY A 346 -22.19 -0.39 11.31
N ARG A 347 -21.45 0.37 10.49
CA ARG A 347 -21.24 0.10 9.05
C ARG A 347 -20.49 -1.21 8.81
N TYR A 348 -19.57 -1.58 9.70
CA TYR A 348 -18.71 -2.77 9.55
C TYR A 348 -19.10 -3.85 10.57
N THR A 349 -18.93 -5.12 10.18
CA THR A 349 -19.23 -6.29 11.02
C THR A 349 -18.11 -7.32 10.97
N GLY A 350 -18.22 -8.36 11.80
CA GLY A 350 -17.15 -9.35 12.00
C GLY A 350 -15.96 -8.79 12.80
N ASP A 351 -14.82 -9.47 12.71
CA ASP A 351 -13.60 -9.08 13.41
C ASP A 351 -12.94 -7.83 12.81
N SER A 352 -12.25 -7.07 13.67
CA SER A 352 -11.51 -5.86 13.27
C SER A 352 -10.10 -6.13 12.75
N LEU A 353 -9.57 -7.35 12.90
CA LEU A 353 -8.30 -7.80 12.32
C LEU A 353 -8.57 -9.07 11.49
N ALA A 354 -7.94 -9.22 10.32
CA ALA A 354 -8.19 -10.38 9.47
C ALA A 354 -7.52 -11.64 10.04
N LYS A 355 -8.04 -12.82 9.65
CA LYS A 355 -7.41 -14.09 9.98
C LYS A 355 -5.97 -14.12 9.42
N GLY A 356 -5.02 -14.43 10.30
CA GLY A 356 -3.58 -14.49 9.96
C GLY A 356 -2.83 -13.18 10.17
N TRP A 357 -3.50 -12.07 10.49
CA TRP A 357 -2.82 -10.83 10.88
C TRP A 357 -2.22 -10.95 12.29
N ILE A 358 -1.00 -10.41 12.49
CA ILE A 358 -0.34 -10.38 13.80
C ILE A 358 -0.71 -9.06 14.50
N PRO A 359 -1.32 -9.07 15.72
CA PRO A 359 -1.72 -7.83 16.40
C PRO A 359 -0.57 -6.84 16.65
N GLY A 360 0.68 -7.32 16.73
CA GLY A 360 1.88 -6.50 16.81
C GLY A 360 2.11 -5.60 15.59
N ASP A 361 1.64 -5.97 14.40
CA ASP A 361 1.77 -5.18 13.16
C ASP A 361 0.95 -3.89 13.18
N VAL A 362 0.07 -3.72 14.18
CA VAL A 362 -0.56 -2.43 14.49
C VAL A 362 0.47 -1.43 15.00
N GLN A 363 1.35 -1.84 15.91
CA GLN A 363 2.48 -1.02 16.35
C GLN A 363 3.64 -1.04 15.34
N GLY A 364 3.76 -2.11 14.54
CA GLY A 364 4.60 -2.13 13.34
C GLY A 364 4.16 -1.15 12.24
N GLY A 365 2.95 -0.61 12.32
CA GLY A 365 2.43 0.42 11.41
C GLY A 365 1.88 -0.09 10.07
N TYR A 366 1.76 -1.40 9.90
CA TYR A 366 1.28 -2.02 8.67
C TYR A 366 -0.25 -2.13 8.61
N ILE A 367 -0.93 -2.20 9.77
CA ILE A 367 -2.39 -2.40 9.88
C ILE A 367 -2.99 -1.60 11.03
N ALA A 368 -4.29 -1.38 10.99
CA ALA A 368 -5.07 -0.91 12.13
C ALA A 368 -6.29 -1.83 12.31
N PRO A 369 -6.89 -1.89 13.51
CA PRO A 369 -8.23 -2.44 13.69
C PRO A 369 -9.21 -1.75 12.73
N MET A 370 -9.80 -2.52 11.81
CA MET A 370 -10.67 -2.01 10.77
C MET A 370 -11.99 -1.52 11.38
N VAL A 371 -12.20 -0.21 11.28
CA VAL A 371 -13.37 0.52 11.75
C VAL A 371 -13.78 1.54 10.68
N PRO A 372 -15.07 1.88 10.53
CA PRO A 372 -15.54 2.76 9.46
C PRO A 372 -15.32 4.26 9.74
N ALA A 373 -14.64 4.60 10.84
CA ALA A 373 -14.39 5.96 11.29
C ALA A 373 -12.95 6.03 11.81
N MET A 374 -12.08 6.78 11.14
CA MET A 374 -10.64 6.78 11.38
C MET A 374 -10.00 8.09 10.88
N LEU A 375 -8.87 8.48 11.47
CA LEU A 375 -7.99 9.56 10.96
C LEU A 375 -6.69 8.96 10.43
N ASP A 376 -6.15 9.49 9.32
CA ASP A 376 -4.77 9.24 8.85
C ASP A 376 -4.37 7.76 8.68
N GLY A 377 -5.32 6.85 8.45
CA GLY A 377 -5.12 5.41 8.41
C GLY A 377 -4.78 4.81 9.79
N GLY A 378 -5.07 5.55 10.85
CA GLY A 378 -4.77 5.26 12.25
C GLY A 378 -3.38 5.72 12.71
N ARG A 379 -2.56 6.36 11.87
CA ARG A 379 -1.13 6.62 12.15
C ARG A 379 -0.89 7.59 13.31
N ALA A 380 0.19 7.36 14.05
CA ALA A 380 0.77 8.33 14.99
C ALA A 380 1.53 9.47 14.29
N ASP A 381 2.14 9.20 13.13
CA ASP A 381 2.71 10.20 12.21
C ASP A 381 2.00 10.08 10.84
N PRO A 382 1.08 10.99 10.50
CA PRO A 382 0.38 11.02 9.22
C PRO A 382 1.26 11.21 7.97
N THR A 383 2.52 11.63 8.12
CA THR A 383 3.45 11.85 7.00
C THR A 383 4.28 10.62 6.65
N ALA A 384 4.37 9.64 7.56
CA ALA A 384 5.17 8.44 7.38
C ALA A 384 4.32 7.25 6.89
N ALA A 385 4.67 6.71 5.71
CA ALA A 385 3.93 5.59 5.10
C ALA A 385 3.83 4.35 6.01
N VAL A 386 4.90 4.06 6.75
CA VAL A 386 4.94 3.10 7.86
C VAL A 386 5.16 3.90 9.15
N SER A 387 4.17 3.87 10.05
CA SER A 387 4.16 4.56 11.33
C SER A 387 3.22 3.81 12.28
N PRO A 388 3.52 3.65 13.58
CA PRO A 388 2.65 2.94 14.52
C PRO A 388 1.21 3.46 14.46
N ARG A 389 0.24 2.54 14.44
CA ARG A 389 -1.19 2.87 14.30
C ARG A 389 -1.95 2.71 15.62
N ALA A 390 -3.04 3.43 15.77
CA ALA A 390 -3.87 3.46 16.97
C ALA A 390 -4.57 2.11 17.22
N ALA A 391 -4.52 1.63 18.46
CA ALA A 391 -5.25 0.43 18.89
C ALA A 391 -6.78 0.62 18.92
N ASN A 392 -7.28 1.87 18.84
CA ASN A 392 -8.70 2.18 18.67
C ASN A 392 -8.85 3.44 17.79
N PRO A 393 -8.84 3.31 16.44
CA PRO A 393 -8.81 4.46 15.55
C PRO A 393 -10.09 5.32 15.58
N ALA A 394 -11.25 4.70 15.80
CA ALA A 394 -12.52 5.41 15.93
C ALA A 394 -12.57 6.27 17.20
N ARG A 395 -12.03 5.77 18.31
CA ARG A 395 -11.86 6.55 19.55
C ARG A 395 -10.93 7.75 19.32
N ALA A 396 -9.80 7.53 18.65
CA ALA A 396 -8.84 8.61 18.35
C ALA A 396 -9.47 9.71 17.47
N LEU A 397 -10.28 9.36 16.46
CA LEU A 397 -11.08 10.31 15.69
C LEU A 397 -12.01 11.13 16.58
N ALA A 398 -12.81 10.47 17.43
CA ALA A 398 -13.76 11.16 18.30
C ALA A 398 -13.07 12.09 19.30
N GLU A 399 -11.93 11.67 19.87
CA GLU A 399 -11.18 12.49 20.83
C GLU A 399 -10.52 13.69 20.14
N LYS A 400 -9.93 13.52 18.96
CA LYS A 400 -9.36 14.63 18.17
C LYS A 400 -10.44 15.62 17.68
N PHE A 401 -11.63 15.12 17.35
CA PHE A 401 -12.78 15.97 17.02
C PHE A 401 -13.29 16.73 18.25
N ALA A 402 -13.51 16.04 19.37
CA ALA A 402 -13.97 16.62 20.63
C ALA A 402 -13.03 17.71 21.17
N GLU A 403 -11.72 17.46 21.14
CA GLU A 403 -10.66 18.44 21.46
C GLU A 403 -10.85 19.76 20.70
N ARG A 404 -11.15 19.69 19.40
CA ARG A 404 -11.29 20.88 18.53
C ARG A 404 -12.57 21.66 18.74
N ILE A 405 -13.64 21.02 19.24
CA ILE A 405 -14.92 21.68 19.55
C ILE A 405 -15.08 22.06 21.02
N GLY A 406 -14.25 21.54 21.93
CA GLY A 406 -14.35 21.75 23.38
C GLY A 406 -15.25 20.73 24.11
N ALA A 407 -15.63 19.65 23.43
CA ALA A 407 -16.53 18.61 23.93
C ALA A 407 -15.75 17.46 24.62
N LYS A 408 -16.49 16.45 25.10
CA LYS A 408 -15.95 15.24 25.74
C LYS A 408 -16.44 13.97 25.06
N VAL A 409 -15.62 12.92 25.11
CA VAL A 409 -15.96 11.58 24.63
C VAL A 409 -16.14 10.65 25.83
N PRO A 410 -17.36 10.23 26.21
CA PRO A 410 -17.60 9.42 27.40
C PRO A 410 -17.00 8.02 27.26
N ALA A 411 -16.74 7.31 28.36
CA ALA A 411 -16.07 6.01 28.32
C ALA A 411 -16.79 4.99 27.42
N LYS A 412 -18.13 4.94 27.49
CA LYS A 412 -18.98 4.25 26.52
C LYS A 412 -19.46 5.26 25.46
N ALA A 413 -18.68 5.41 24.38
CA ALA A 413 -18.96 6.37 23.31
C ALA A 413 -19.80 5.82 22.15
N THR A 414 -19.87 4.49 22.00
CA THR A 414 -20.55 3.87 20.85
C THR A 414 -22.07 3.87 21.02
N THR A 415 -22.77 4.29 19.96
CA THR A 415 -24.22 4.29 19.81
C THR A 415 -24.58 3.93 18.35
N THR A 416 -25.87 3.85 18.05
CA THR A 416 -26.38 3.90 16.67
C THR A 416 -27.05 5.25 16.43
N ALA A 417 -26.83 5.87 15.28
CA ALA A 417 -27.53 7.07 14.85
C ALA A 417 -28.94 6.74 14.31
N LYS A 418 -29.90 7.63 14.50
CA LYS A 418 -31.22 7.48 13.87
C LYS A 418 -31.12 7.76 12.36
N PRO A 419 -31.83 7.02 11.48
CA PRO A 419 -31.78 7.24 10.04
C PRO A 419 -32.20 8.64 9.58
N ASP A 420 -33.04 9.31 10.37
CA ASP A 420 -33.55 10.67 10.17
C ASP A 420 -32.82 11.74 11.01
N ALA A 421 -31.72 11.37 11.69
CA ALA A 421 -30.96 12.31 12.52
C ALA A 421 -30.41 13.48 11.70
N LYS A 422 -30.69 14.71 12.15
CA LYS A 422 -30.27 15.94 11.48
C LYS A 422 -28.75 15.96 11.30
N VAL A 423 -28.29 16.02 10.05
CA VAL A 423 -26.86 16.24 9.72
C VAL A 423 -26.46 17.65 10.15
N LEU A 424 -25.33 17.73 10.87
CA LEU A 424 -24.73 18.97 11.37
C LEU A 424 -23.40 19.30 10.65
N GLY A 425 -22.78 18.29 10.03
CA GLY A 425 -21.65 18.45 9.12
C GLY A 425 -21.35 17.17 8.34
N GLU A 426 -20.74 17.30 7.18
CA GLU A 426 -20.36 16.20 6.30
C GLU A 426 -18.99 16.48 5.65
N VAL A 427 -18.18 15.44 5.49
CA VAL A 427 -16.94 15.44 4.70
C VAL A 427 -16.86 14.16 3.86
N ARG A 428 -16.14 14.23 2.73
CA ARG A 428 -16.05 13.15 1.74
C ARG A 428 -14.61 12.88 1.34
N SER A 429 -14.24 11.61 1.18
CA SER A 429 -12.92 11.19 0.74
C SER A 429 -12.58 11.66 -0.68
N ALA A 430 -11.33 11.47 -1.08
CA ALA A 430 -10.98 11.38 -2.49
C ALA A 430 -11.87 10.32 -3.22
N PRO A 431 -12.12 10.46 -4.53
CA PRO A 431 -12.86 9.47 -5.33
C PRO A 431 -12.28 8.05 -5.24
N ILE A 432 -13.12 7.01 -5.42
CA ILE A 432 -12.70 5.59 -5.42
C ILE A 432 -11.45 5.35 -6.28
N VAL A 433 -11.34 5.99 -7.44
CA VAL A 433 -10.16 5.84 -8.33
C VAL A 433 -8.86 6.39 -7.73
N GLU A 434 -8.92 7.47 -6.96
CA GLU A 434 -7.77 8.07 -6.25
C GLU A 434 -7.46 7.28 -4.96
N LEU A 435 -8.46 6.71 -4.29
CA LEU A 435 -8.25 5.76 -3.19
C LEU A 435 -7.55 4.48 -3.67
N VAL A 436 -7.88 4.00 -4.88
CA VAL A 436 -7.19 2.88 -5.53
C VAL A 436 -5.74 3.25 -5.90
N ASP A 437 -5.49 4.43 -6.47
CA ASP A 437 -4.13 4.92 -6.74
C ASP A 437 -3.29 4.94 -5.44
N ASN A 438 -3.78 5.62 -4.40
CA ASN A 438 -3.15 5.70 -3.09
C ASN A 438 -2.87 4.31 -2.46
N ALA A 439 -3.81 3.35 -2.58
CA ALA A 439 -3.62 1.99 -2.07
C ALA A 439 -2.56 1.19 -2.85
N LEU A 440 -2.41 1.42 -4.16
CA LEU A 440 -1.44 0.75 -5.00
C LEU A 440 -0.03 1.36 -4.86
N GLN A 441 0.09 2.70 -4.88
CA GLN A 441 1.36 3.44 -4.76
C GLN A 441 2.05 3.22 -3.41
N ASN A 442 1.33 3.49 -2.32
CA ASN A 442 1.82 3.39 -0.95
C ASN A 442 1.73 1.97 -0.39
N SER A 443 1.07 1.06 -1.11
CA SER A 443 0.81 -0.32 -0.68
C SER A 443 0.01 -0.44 0.62
N ASP A 444 -0.79 0.57 0.98
CA ASP A 444 -1.45 0.67 2.28
C ASP A 444 -2.51 -0.44 2.46
N ASN A 445 -2.40 -1.21 3.56
CA ASN A 445 -3.30 -2.32 3.83
C ASN A 445 -4.68 -1.83 4.25
N VAL A 446 -4.77 -0.87 5.17
CA VAL A 446 -6.03 -0.35 5.72
C VAL A 446 -6.91 0.26 4.62
N LEU A 447 -6.32 1.00 3.68
CA LEU A 447 -7.06 1.56 2.55
C LEU A 447 -7.54 0.47 1.58
N ALA A 448 -6.75 -0.57 1.32
CA ALA A 448 -7.20 -1.71 0.51
C ALA A 448 -8.35 -2.49 1.19
N GLU A 449 -8.30 -2.68 2.51
CA GLU A 449 -9.37 -3.34 3.28
C GLU A 449 -10.66 -2.51 3.40
N ALA A 450 -10.55 -1.17 3.33
CA ALA A 450 -11.70 -0.27 3.25
C ALA A 450 -12.34 -0.30 1.84
N VAL A 451 -11.52 -0.23 0.79
CA VAL A 451 -11.97 -0.35 -0.61
C VAL A 451 -12.64 -1.71 -0.86
N ALA A 452 -12.08 -2.81 -0.33
CA ALA A 452 -12.68 -4.15 -0.42
C ALA A 452 -14.06 -4.23 0.27
N ARG A 453 -14.25 -3.52 1.38
CA ARG A 453 -15.52 -3.44 2.12
C ARG A 453 -16.59 -2.66 1.37
N GLU A 454 -16.24 -1.65 0.58
CA GLU A 454 -17.22 -1.00 -0.30
C GLU A 454 -17.66 -1.89 -1.46
N VAL A 455 -16.77 -2.75 -1.99
CA VAL A 455 -17.17 -3.79 -2.95
C VAL A 455 -18.12 -4.81 -2.30
N ALA A 456 -17.89 -5.19 -1.04
CA ALA A 456 -18.82 -6.02 -0.27
C ALA A 456 -20.21 -5.36 -0.16
N LYS A 457 -20.24 -4.09 0.29
CA LYS A 457 -21.45 -3.29 0.48
C LYS A 457 -22.24 -3.12 -0.82
N GLU A 458 -21.60 -2.75 -1.92
CA GLU A 458 -22.26 -2.57 -3.23
C GLU A 458 -22.87 -3.87 -3.75
N THR A 459 -22.20 -5.00 -3.50
CA THR A 459 -22.67 -6.31 -3.96
C THR A 459 -23.59 -7.02 -2.96
N GLY A 460 -23.98 -6.36 -1.86
CA GLY A 460 -24.87 -6.90 -0.84
C GLY A 460 -24.28 -8.00 0.05
N HIS A 461 -22.95 -8.15 0.07
CA HIS A 461 -22.25 -9.05 0.99
C HIS A 461 -22.06 -8.39 2.37
N GLU A 462 -21.66 -9.20 3.36
CA GLU A 462 -21.30 -8.68 4.68
C GLU A 462 -20.13 -7.69 4.58
N VAL A 463 -20.19 -6.56 5.30
CA VAL A 463 -19.12 -5.54 5.32
C VAL A 463 -18.01 -5.93 6.32
N SER A 464 -17.55 -7.16 6.19
CA SER A 464 -16.51 -7.83 6.98
C SER A 464 -15.30 -8.19 6.10
N PHE A 465 -14.30 -8.88 6.65
CA PHE A 465 -13.22 -9.45 5.82
C PHE A 465 -13.74 -10.55 4.87
N THR A 466 -14.59 -11.45 5.37
CA THR A 466 -15.13 -12.57 4.59
C THR A 466 -15.98 -12.08 3.42
N GLY A 467 -16.97 -11.21 3.68
CA GLY A 467 -17.81 -10.68 2.61
C GLY A 467 -17.04 -9.81 1.61
N ALA A 468 -15.96 -9.14 2.02
CA ALA A 468 -15.07 -8.41 1.13
C ALA A 468 -14.24 -9.31 0.22
N THR A 469 -13.72 -10.44 0.70
CA THR A 469 -12.98 -11.39 -0.14
C THR A 469 -13.90 -12.21 -1.05
N GLU A 470 -15.09 -12.58 -0.58
CA GLU A 470 -16.15 -13.19 -1.39
C GLU A 470 -16.60 -12.24 -2.52
N ALA A 471 -16.93 -10.99 -2.21
CA ALA A 471 -17.34 -9.99 -3.19
C ALA A 471 -16.24 -9.67 -4.22
N THR A 472 -14.99 -9.53 -3.77
CA THR A 472 -13.82 -9.37 -4.67
C THR A 472 -13.72 -10.54 -5.65
N THR A 473 -13.81 -11.77 -5.13
CA THR A 473 -13.74 -13.00 -5.94
C THR A 473 -14.93 -13.12 -6.90
N LYS A 474 -16.13 -12.75 -6.45
CA LYS A 474 -17.36 -12.75 -7.26
C LYS A 474 -17.27 -11.76 -8.41
N ILE A 475 -16.90 -10.51 -8.16
CA ILE A 475 -16.80 -9.48 -9.22
C ILE A 475 -15.77 -9.86 -10.29
N LEU A 476 -14.62 -10.44 -9.90
CA LEU A 476 -13.65 -10.94 -10.86
C LEU A 476 -14.20 -12.10 -11.70
N ARG A 477 -14.88 -13.07 -11.08
CA ARG A 477 -15.54 -14.20 -11.78
C ARG A 477 -16.62 -13.73 -12.75
N ASP A 478 -17.50 -12.83 -12.30
CA ASP A 478 -18.61 -12.29 -13.09
C ASP A 478 -18.10 -11.44 -14.28
N ASN A 479 -16.90 -10.87 -14.17
CA ASN A 479 -16.19 -10.19 -15.26
C ASN A 479 -15.28 -11.12 -16.06
N GLY A 480 -15.40 -12.45 -15.92
CA GLY A 480 -14.72 -13.44 -16.76
C GLY A 480 -13.24 -13.67 -16.49
N PHE A 481 -12.76 -13.36 -15.28
CA PHE A 481 -11.42 -13.77 -14.83
C PHE A 481 -11.47 -15.15 -14.18
N ASP A 482 -10.47 -16.02 -14.43
CA ASP A 482 -10.38 -17.29 -13.72
C ASP A 482 -9.94 -17.10 -12.28
N VAL A 483 -10.85 -17.41 -11.36
CA VAL A 483 -10.62 -17.38 -9.91
C VAL A 483 -10.87 -18.76 -9.27
N SER A 484 -10.85 -19.84 -10.07
CA SER A 484 -11.14 -21.21 -9.63
C SER A 484 -10.19 -21.74 -8.55
N THR A 485 -8.93 -21.32 -8.60
CA THR A 485 -7.87 -21.70 -7.64
C THR A 485 -7.60 -20.64 -6.57
N VAL A 486 -8.25 -19.47 -6.67
CA VAL A 486 -8.00 -18.33 -5.78
C VAL A 486 -8.54 -18.59 -4.38
N ARG A 487 -7.74 -18.25 -3.37
CA ARG A 487 -8.18 -18.16 -1.98
C ARG A 487 -7.77 -16.81 -1.41
N LEU A 488 -8.69 -16.11 -0.76
CA LEU A 488 -8.46 -14.80 -0.16
C LEU A 488 -9.03 -14.77 1.27
N SER A 489 -8.16 -14.47 2.23
CA SER A 489 -8.48 -14.23 3.64
C SER A 489 -8.47 -12.74 3.99
N ASP A 490 -7.86 -11.89 3.15
CA ASP A 490 -7.89 -10.43 3.23
C ASP A 490 -7.80 -9.80 1.82
N GLY A 491 -8.08 -8.50 1.69
CA GLY A 491 -7.95 -7.77 0.40
C GLY A 491 -6.60 -7.08 0.21
N SER A 492 -5.84 -6.90 1.28
CA SER A 492 -4.55 -6.22 1.29
C SER A 492 -3.38 -7.12 0.91
N GLY A 493 -3.49 -8.44 1.08
CA GLY A 493 -2.40 -9.38 0.89
C GLY A 493 -1.37 -9.34 2.01
N LEU A 494 -1.81 -9.21 3.26
CA LEU A 494 -0.94 -9.40 4.44
C LEU A 494 -1.05 -10.84 4.97
N SER A 495 -2.24 -11.43 4.92
CA SER A 495 -2.49 -12.81 5.35
C SER A 495 -1.80 -13.83 4.44
N THR A 496 -1.03 -14.73 5.04
CA THR A 496 -0.37 -15.85 4.33
C THR A 496 -1.35 -16.94 3.89
N ASP A 497 -2.63 -16.87 4.27
CA ASP A 497 -3.69 -17.75 3.77
C ASP A 497 -4.16 -17.39 2.35
N ASN A 498 -3.77 -16.21 1.83
CA ASN A 498 -4.05 -15.80 0.45
C ASN A 498 -3.23 -16.65 -0.53
N LEU A 499 -3.88 -17.16 -1.59
CA LEU A 499 -3.27 -17.90 -2.69
C LEU A 499 -3.83 -17.39 -4.03
N VAL A 500 -2.92 -16.96 -4.91
CA VAL A 500 -3.23 -16.35 -6.22
C VAL A 500 -2.20 -16.84 -7.24
N SER A 501 -2.59 -16.99 -8.51
CA SER A 501 -1.70 -17.39 -9.60
C SER A 501 -1.05 -16.18 -10.29
N ALA A 502 0.13 -16.37 -10.87
CA ALA A 502 0.77 -15.34 -11.70
C ALA A 502 -0.06 -15.07 -12.97
N ALA A 503 -0.72 -16.10 -13.51
CA ALA A 503 -1.66 -16.00 -14.62
C ALA A 503 -2.78 -14.98 -14.35
N LEU A 504 -3.47 -15.05 -13.21
CA LEU A 504 -4.56 -14.13 -12.88
C LEU A 504 -4.06 -12.69 -12.69
N LEU A 505 -2.93 -12.50 -11.99
CA LEU A 505 -2.33 -11.18 -11.80
C LEU A 505 -2.00 -10.51 -13.15
N ALA A 506 -1.46 -11.29 -14.10
CA ALA A 506 -1.16 -10.81 -15.43
C ALA A 506 -2.42 -10.61 -16.29
N ASP A 507 -3.45 -11.46 -16.19
CA ASP A 507 -4.67 -11.30 -17.00
C ASP A 507 -5.46 -10.04 -16.63
N ILE A 508 -5.59 -9.72 -15.34
CA ILE A 508 -6.19 -8.47 -14.86
C ILE A 508 -5.44 -7.25 -15.44
N LEU A 509 -4.11 -7.28 -15.37
CA LEU A 509 -3.26 -6.22 -15.92
C LEU A 509 -3.26 -6.19 -17.46
N ARG A 510 -3.44 -7.33 -18.13
CA ARG A 510 -3.60 -7.45 -19.58
C ARG A 510 -4.88 -6.77 -20.05
N VAL A 511 -6.00 -7.00 -19.36
CA VAL A 511 -7.25 -6.29 -19.66
C VAL A 511 -7.12 -4.79 -19.41
N ALA A 512 -6.43 -4.38 -18.35
CA ALA A 512 -6.12 -2.96 -18.08
C ALA A 512 -5.18 -2.32 -19.12
N ALA A 513 -4.28 -3.11 -19.73
CA ALA A 513 -3.27 -2.66 -20.70
C ALA A 513 -3.67 -2.82 -22.17
N ALA A 514 -4.76 -3.54 -22.47
CA ALA A 514 -5.20 -3.80 -23.84
C ALA A 514 -5.54 -2.51 -24.62
N PRO A 515 -5.51 -2.52 -25.96
CA PRO A 515 -6.04 -1.45 -26.79
C PRO A 515 -7.54 -1.21 -26.52
N ASP A 516 -7.96 0.07 -26.55
CA ASP A 516 -9.37 0.43 -26.36
C ASP A 516 -10.29 -0.16 -27.45
N GLY A 517 -11.58 -0.27 -27.14
CA GLY A 517 -12.62 -0.69 -28.09
C GLY A 517 -12.75 -2.20 -28.35
N LYS A 518 -11.78 -3.04 -27.91
CA LYS A 518 -11.89 -4.51 -27.99
C LYS A 518 -12.65 -5.13 -26.81
N ASP A 519 -12.40 -4.66 -25.59
CA ASP A 519 -12.92 -5.23 -24.34
C ASP A 519 -13.55 -4.12 -23.48
N PRO A 520 -14.85 -4.22 -23.09
CA PRO A 520 -15.51 -3.18 -22.31
C PRO A 520 -14.93 -3.03 -20.89
N ARG A 521 -14.23 -4.04 -20.37
CA ARG A 521 -13.56 -3.99 -19.06
C ARG A 521 -12.31 -3.09 -19.10
N THR A 522 -11.67 -2.94 -20.25
CA THR A 522 -10.41 -2.18 -20.39
C THR A 522 -10.55 -0.73 -19.96
N ALA A 523 -11.62 -0.04 -20.34
CA ALA A 523 -11.86 1.34 -19.92
C ALA A 523 -12.05 1.46 -18.39
N LYS A 524 -12.75 0.50 -17.78
CA LYS A 524 -12.93 0.43 -16.32
C LYS A 524 -11.63 0.13 -15.58
N LEU A 525 -10.79 -0.77 -16.11
CA LEU A 525 -9.55 -1.22 -15.46
C LEU A 525 -8.32 -0.36 -15.77
N ARG A 526 -8.36 0.51 -16.78
CA ARG A 526 -7.26 1.41 -17.17
C ARG A 526 -6.62 2.16 -15.99
N PRO A 527 -7.35 2.67 -14.97
CA PRO A 527 -6.75 3.38 -13.84
C PRO A 527 -5.77 2.56 -13.00
N LEU A 528 -5.85 1.22 -13.02
CA LEU A 528 -4.86 0.36 -12.36
C LEU A 528 -3.42 0.71 -12.79
N LEU A 529 -3.21 1.02 -14.07
CA LEU A 529 -1.89 1.36 -14.64
C LEU A 529 -1.39 2.76 -14.27
N GLY A 530 -2.29 3.63 -13.80
CA GLY A 530 -1.95 4.92 -13.19
C GLY A 530 -1.32 4.70 -11.82
N GLY A 531 -1.98 3.91 -10.98
CA GLY A 531 -1.56 3.64 -9.59
C GLY A 531 -0.43 2.64 -9.39
N LEU A 532 0.13 2.05 -10.46
CA LEU A 532 1.32 1.21 -10.32
C LEU A 532 2.57 2.08 -10.03
N PRO A 533 3.29 1.83 -8.91
CA PRO A 533 4.59 2.45 -8.64
C PRO A 533 5.55 2.42 -9.84
N VAL A 534 6.27 3.51 -10.07
CA VAL A 534 7.25 3.64 -11.16
C VAL A 534 8.65 3.31 -10.67
N ALA A 535 9.34 2.42 -11.39
CA ALA A 535 10.73 2.03 -11.15
C ALA A 535 11.68 3.22 -10.96
N GLY A 536 12.20 3.38 -9.73
CA GLY A 536 13.10 4.47 -9.37
C GLY A 536 12.47 5.87 -9.48
N GLY A 537 11.14 5.98 -9.39
CA GLY A 537 10.39 7.24 -9.55
C GLY A 537 9.20 7.46 -8.60
N SER A 538 8.40 6.44 -8.25
CA SER A 538 7.24 6.61 -7.34
C SER A 538 6.94 5.39 -6.47
N GLY A 539 6.17 5.60 -5.40
CA GLY A 539 5.64 4.56 -4.53
C GLY A 539 6.69 3.59 -3.99
N THR A 540 6.31 2.34 -3.81
CA THR A 540 7.21 1.26 -3.34
C THR A 540 8.33 0.86 -4.30
N LEU A 541 8.45 1.51 -5.47
CA LEU A 541 9.57 1.34 -6.40
C LEU A 541 10.54 2.53 -6.46
N ALA A 542 10.27 3.65 -5.78
CA ALA A 542 11.09 4.86 -5.85
C ALA A 542 12.58 4.64 -5.49
N GLY A 543 12.87 3.76 -4.52
CA GLY A 543 14.24 3.41 -4.11
C GLY A 543 14.88 2.22 -4.85
N ARG A 544 14.20 1.59 -5.82
CA ARG A 544 14.67 0.40 -6.57
C ARG A 544 15.19 0.81 -7.96
N TYR A 545 15.68 -0.12 -8.77
CA TYR A 545 16.20 0.14 -10.12
C TYR A 545 17.45 1.05 -10.12
N GLN A 546 18.43 0.73 -9.28
CA GLN A 546 19.67 1.49 -9.09
C GLN A 546 20.95 0.67 -9.34
N GLY A 547 20.86 -0.64 -9.52
CA GLY A 547 21.99 -1.53 -9.79
C GLY A 547 22.27 -1.70 -11.29
N PRO A 548 23.42 -2.28 -11.67
CA PRO A 548 23.78 -2.43 -13.08
C PRO A 548 22.88 -3.43 -13.84
N ALA A 549 22.25 -4.38 -13.13
CA ALA A 549 21.37 -5.39 -13.72
C ALA A 549 19.93 -4.90 -13.93
N ASP A 550 19.44 -3.96 -13.11
CA ASP A 550 18.06 -3.50 -13.11
C ASP A 550 17.87 -2.05 -13.58
N ALA A 551 18.85 -1.16 -13.44
CA ALA A 551 18.72 0.28 -13.75
C ALA A 551 18.15 0.63 -15.13
N VAL A 552 18.28 -0.25 -16.13
CA VAL A 552 17.65 -0.05 -17.44
C VAL A 552 16.12 0.02 -17.39
N GLY A 553 15.49 -0.62 -16.40
CA GLY A 553 14.04 -0.57 -16.13
C GLY A 553 13.57 0.73 -15.48
N LYS A 554 14.47 1.58 -14.97
CA LYS A 554 14.17 2.83 -14.28
C LYS A 554 13.34 3.77 -15.18
N GLY A 555 12.22 4.27 -14.66
CA GLY A 555 11.24 5.08 -15.39
C GLY A 555 10.32 4.30 -16.36
N TRP A 556 10.58 3.02 -16.63
CA TRP A 556 9.90 2.24 -17.67
C TRP A 556 9.09 1.05 -17.16
N VAL A 557 9.55 0.40 -16.08
CA VAL A 557 8.74 -0.59 -15.37
C VAL A 557 7.76 0.15 -14.45
N ARG A 558 6.48 -0.22 -14.52
CA ARG A 558 5.45 0.19 -13.55
C ARG A 558 4.84 -1.06 -12.95
N ALA A 559 4.99 -1.29 -11.65
CA ALA A 559 4.56 -2.56 -11.06
C ALA A 559 4.16 -2.44 -9.58
N LYS A 560 3.13 -3.19 -9.20
CA LYS A 560 2.76 -3.39 -7.80
C LYS A 560 3.73 -4.39 -7.17
N THR A 561 4.34 -3.99 -6.06
CA THR A 561 5.17 -4.86 -5.22
C THR A 561 4.32 -5.63 -4.21
N GLY A 562 4.68 -6.88 -3.94
CA GLY A 562 4.34 -7.60 -2.72
C GLY A 562 5.60 -8.04 -1.97
N THR A 563 5.55 -8.02 -0.64
CA THR A 563 6.59 -8.61 0.23
C THR A 563 5.99 -9.01 1.57
N LEU A 564 6.34 -10.20 2.05
CA LEU A 564 6.21 -10.65 3.45
C LEU A 564 7.52 -11.36 3.83
N ALA A 565 7.57 -11.99 5.01
CA ALA A 565 8.65 -12.92 5.33
C ALA A 565 8.69 -14.06 4.29
N ASN A 566 9.83 -14.20 3.61
CA ASN A 566 10.10 -15.20 2.57
C ASN A 566 9.11 -15.25 1.38
N VAL A 567 8.40 -14.15 1.10
CA VAL A 567 7.47 -14.01 -0.03
C VAL A 567 7.73 -12.68 -0.72
N ASN A 568 7.96 -12.70 -2.03
CA ASN A 568 8.24 -11.52 -2.85
C ASN A 568 7.50 -11.60 -4.18
N SER A 569 6.90 -10.50 -4.63
CA SER A 569 6.17 -10.48 -5.90
C SER A 569 6.24 -9.11 -6.58
N LEU A 570 6.14 -9.15 -7.90
CA LEU A 570 6.15 -7.97 -8.76
C LEU A 570 5.23 -8.23 -9.96
N ALA A 571 4.15 -7.46 -10.08
CA ALA A 571 3.19 -7.57 -11.18
C ALA A 571 2.91 -6.20 -11.78
N GLY A 572 2.99 -6.06 -13.10
CA GLY A 572 2.93 -4.76 -13.75
C GLY A 572 3.12 -4.78 -15.26
N VAL A 573 3.60 -3.66 -15.78
CA VAL A 573 3.85 -3.42 -17.20
C VAL A 573 5.23 -2.82 -17.45
N VAL A 574 5.75 -3.01 -18.66
CA VAL A 574 7.02 -2.43 -19.13
C VAL A 574 6.95 -2.13 -20.63
N LEU A 575 7.46 -0.97 -21.04
CA LEU A 575 7.55 -0.58 -22.46
C LEU A 575 8.94 -0.95 -23.00
N THR A 576 9.03 -1.78 -24.04
CA THR A 576 10.32 -2.26 -24.60
C THR A 576 11.06 -1.19 -25.41
N LYS A 577 12.29 -1.46 -25.86
CA LYS A 577 13.07 -0.54 -26.72
C LYS A 577 12.37 -0.27 -28.05
N ASP A 578 11.67 -1.26 -28.59
CA ASP A 578 10.93 -1.16 -29.84
C ASP A 578 9.58 -0.43 -29.68
N GLY A 579 9.21 -0.04 -28.45
CA GLY A 579 7.96 0.67 -28.15
C GLY A 579 6.74 -0.24 -27.94
N ARG A 580 6.93 -1.56 -27.87
CA ARG A 580 5.89 -2.52 -27.50
C ARG A 580 5.60 -2.44 -26.00
N LEU A 581 4.34 -2.56 -25.58
CA LEU A 581 3.99 -2.72 -24.17
C LEU A 581 3.91 -4.21 -23.83
N LEU A 582 4.53 -4.63 -22.73
CA LEU A 582 4.39 -5.97 -22.18
C LEU A 582 3.80 -5.91 -20.77
N VAL A 583 2.99 -6.92 -20.43
CA VAL A 583 2.47 -7.18 -19.09
C VAL A 583 3.24 -8.34 -18.49
N PHE A 584 3.53 -8.30 -17.19
CA PHE A 584 4.18 -9.40 -16.49
C PHE A 584 3.65 -9.57 -15.07
N ALA A 585 3.73 -10.79 -14.55
CA ALA A 585 3.60 -11.10 -13.13
C ALA A 585 4.65 -12.14 -12.75
N MET A 586 5.34 -11.91 -11.65
CA MET A 586 6.39 -12.78 -11.10
C MET A 586 6.21 -12.90 -9.59
N MET A 587 6.25 -14.12 -9.06
CA MET A 587 6.02 -14.45 -7.65
C MET A 587 7.10 -15.43 -7.16
N SER A 588 7.76 -15.10 -6.05
CA SER A 588 8.92 -15.79 -5.50
C SER A 588 8.66 -16.11 -4.04
N ASN A 589 8.52 -17.40 -3.72
CA ASN A 589 8.31 -17.89 -2.36
C ASN A 589 9.51 -18.72 -1.87
N GLY A 590 9.78 -18.66 -0.57
CA GLY A 590 10.90 -19.35 0.07
C GLY A 590 12.22 -18.59 0.04
N SER A 591 12.23 -17.32 -0.37
CA SER A 591 13.43 -16.47 -0.41
C SER A 591 13.21 -15.09 0.20
N ASN A 592 14.24 -14.56 0.86
CA ASN A 592 14.18 -13.31 1.60
C ASN A 592 14.11 -12.08 0.68
N ALA A 593 13.63 -10.97 1.22
CA ALA A 593 13.40 -9.75 0.46
C ALA A 593 14.67 -8.99 0.01
N ALA A 594 15.84 -9.27 0.60
CA ALA A 594 17.07 -8.59 0.19
C ALA A 594 17.63 -9.16 -1.12
N GLU A 595 17.48 -10.47 -1.34
CA GLU A 595 18.01 -11.17 -2.52
C GLU A 595 16.95 -11.32 -3.62
N ALA A 596 15.70 -11.66 -3.27
CA ALA A 596 14.65 -11.88 -4.25
C ALA A 596 14.16 -10.58 -4.94
N ARG A 597 14.14 -9.44 -4.24
CA ARG A 597 13.68 -8.17 -4.83
C ARG A 597 14.56 -7.70 -6.00
N PRO A 598 15.90 -7.59 -5.88
CA PRO A 598 16.76 -7.25 -7.02
C PRO A 598 16.69 -8.27 -8.17
N ALA A 599 16.52 -9.56 -7.86
CA ALA A 599 16.37 -10.58 -8.89
C ALA A 599 15.05 -10.42 -9.68
N LEU A 600 13.93 -10.13 -9.01
CA LEU A 600 12.65 -9.78 -9.67
C LEU A 600 12.76 -8.47 -10.47
N ASP A 601 13.51 -7.48 -9.98
CA ASP A 601 13.75 -6.23 -10.72
C ASP A 601 14.59 -6.47 -11.98
N ALA A 602 15.62 -7.33 -11.92
CA ALA A 602 16.42 -7.74 -13.07
C ALA A 602 15.60 -8.51 -14.13
N VAL A 603 14.65 -9.37 -13.70
CA VAL A 603 13.68 -10.03 -14.61
C VAL A 603 12.83 -8.97 -15.33
N ALA A 604 12.21 -8.03 -14.60
CA ALA A 604 11.40 -6.97 -15.19
C ALA A 604 12.20 -5.99 -16.06
N ALA A 605 13.45 -5.69 -15.68
CA ALA A 605 14.38 -4.85 -16.44
C ALA A 605 14.94 -5.55 -17.68
N THR A 606 14.99 -6.88 -17.71
CA THR A 606 15.36 -7.64 -18.91
C THR A 606 14.30 -7.45 -20.00
N LEU A 607 13.00 -7.51 -19.64
CA LEU A 607 11.89 -7.26 -20.56
C LEU A 607 11.95 -5.86 -21.22
N ARG A 608 12.54 -4.87 -20.54
CA ARG A 608 12.77 -3.53 -21.11
C ARG A 608 13.65 -3.53 -22.37
N GLN A 609 14.51 -4.54 -22.53
CA GLN A 609 15.40 -4.73 -23.68
C GLN A 609 14.75 -5.52 -24.83
N CYS A 610 13.57 -6.12 -24.64
CA CYS A 610 13.01 -7.06 -25.60
C CYS A 610 12.51 -6.41 -26.91
N GLY A 611 13.38 -6.38 -27.91
CA GLY A 611 13.01 -6.52 -29.33
C GLY A 611 13.11 -7.96 -29.83
N CYS A 612 13.34 -8.91 -28.90
CA CYS A 612 13.71 -10.31 -29.13
C CYS A 612 12.75 -11.03 -30.07
N ARG A 613 13.26 -11.48 -31.22
CA ARG A 613 12.49 -12.16 -32.27
C ARG A 613 13.21 -13.42 -32.69
#